data_AF-A0A964YDJ8-F1
#
_entry.id   AF-A0A964YDJ8-F1
#
_cell.length_a   1.000
_cell.length_b   1.000
_cell.length_c   1.000
_cell.angle_alpha   90.00
_cell.angle_beta   90.00
_cell.angle_gamma   90.00
#
_symmetry.space_group_name_H-M   'P 1'
#
loop_
_entity.id
_entity.type
_entity.pdbx_description
1 polymer ?
#
loop_
_entity_poly.entity_id
_entity_poly.type
_entity_poly.pdbx_seq_one_letter_code
_entity_poly.pdbx_strand_id
1 'polypeptide(L)' 'PATASLLKASEDLLDSLICAYVGAHWWYWGDEKNQVLGDRDTGYIIIPTKLKLRASIF' A
#
# COMPACT_ATOMS: atom_id res chain seq x y z
N PRO A 1 24.53 8.40 -16.80
CA PRO A 1 23.37 9.23 -17.22
C PRO A 1 22.17 8.43 -17.78
N ALA A 2 22.36 7.34 -18.55
CA ALA A 2 21.25 6.55 -19.12
C ALA A 2 20.65 5.51 -18.16
N THR A 3 21.48 4.85 -17.34
CA THR A 3 21.04 3.79 -16.41
C THR A 3 20.06 4.30 -15.34
N ALA A 4 20.26 5.54 -14.87
CA ALA A 4 19.36 6.17 -13.89
C ALA A 4 17.95 6.41 -14.45
N SER A 5 17.85 6.77 -15.74
CA SER A 5 16.55 6.99 -16.39
C SER A 5 15.78 5.69 -16.59
N LEU A 6 16.48 4.60 -16.97
CA LEU A 6 15.84 3.29 -17.16
C LEU A 6 15.39 2.69 -15.82
N LEU A 7 16.21 2.85 -14.78
CA LEU A 7 15.85 2.44 -13.43
C LEU A 7 14.61 3.20 -12.97
N LYS A 8 14.60 4.53 -13.12
CA LYS A 8 13.45 5.35 -12.76
C LYS A 8 12.17 4.97 -13.51
N ALA A 9 12.25 4.69 -14.81
CA ALA A 9 11.08 4.23 -15.58
C ALA A 9 10.54 2.88 -15.07
N SER A 10 11.42 2.01 -14.60
CA SER A 10 11.04 0.72 -14.02
C SER A 10 10.43 0.88 -12.63
N GLU A 11 10.98 1.78 -11.80
CA GLU A 11 10.43 2.16 -10.50
C GLU A 11 9.04 2.79 -10.64
N ASP A 12 8.89 3.78 -11.52
CA ASP A 12 7.61 4.46 -11.76
C ASP A 12 6.54 3.46 -12.26
N LEU A 13 6.91 2.48 -13.10
CA LEU A 13 6.01 1.42 -13.54
C LEU A 13 5.59 0.51 -12.38
N LEU A 14 6.56 0.06 -11.57
CA LEU A 14 6.28 -0.78 -10.41
C LEU A 14 5.36 -0.06 -9.43
N ASP A 15 5.64 1.20 -9.11
CA ASP A 15 4.83 2.02 -8.22
C ASP A 15 3.39 2.14 -8.72
N SER A 16 3.19 2.31 -10.04
CA SER A 16 1.86 2.36 -10.64
C SER A 16 1.08 1.05 -10.49
N LEU A 17 1.74 -0.10 -10.69
CA LEU A 17 1.13 -1.42 -10.57
C LEU A 17 0.75 -1.73 -9.12
N ILE A 18 1.66 -1.45 -8.19
CA ILE A 18 1.42 -1.65 -6.75
C ILE A 18 0.29 -0.73 -6.28
N CYS A 19 0.27 0.54 -6.68
CA CYS A 19 -0.80 1.48 -6.34
C CYS A 19 -2.17 0.99 -6.83
N ALA A 20 -2.26 0.56 -8.09
CA ALA A 20 -3.50 0.02 -8.66
C ALA A 20 -3.96 -1.24 -7.92
N TYR A 21 -3.03 -2.15 -7.57
CA TYR A 21 -3.33 -3.35 -6.81
C TYR A 21 -3.86 -3.04 -5.41
N VAL A 22 -3.19 -2.16 -4.66
CA VAL A 22 -3.61 -1.75 -3.31
C VAL A 22 -5.02 -1.13 -3.35
N GLY A 23 -5.28 -0.26 -4.34
CA GLY A 23 -6.60 0.33 -4.55
C GLY A 23 -7.70 -0.70 -4.83
N ALA A 24 -7.43 -1.65 -5.74
CA ALA A 24 -8.36 -2.74 -6.05
C ALA A 24 -8.59 -3.66 -4.84
N HIS A 25 -7.54 -3.97 -4.08
CA HIS A 25 -7.60 -4.82 -2.90
C HIS A 25 -8.40 -4.15 -1.77
N TRP A 26 -8.26 -2.83 -1.58
CA TRP A 26 -9.09 -2.07 -0.66
C TRP A 26 -10.55 -2.05 -1.10
N TRP A 27 -10.82 -1.78 -2.38
CA TRP A 27 -12.18 -1.74 -2.91
C TRP A 27 -12.92 -3.08 -2.77
N TYR A 28 -12.22 -4.20 -2.99
CA TYR A 28 -12.85 -5.53 -2.95
C TYR A 28 -13.04 -6.06 -1.53
N TRP A 29 -12.05 -5.94 -0.64
CA TRP A 29 -12.08 -6.57 0.70
C TRP A 29 -12.30 -5.59 1.86
N GLY A 30 -12.12 -4.28 1.68
CA GLY A 30 -12.22 -3.31 2.77
C GLY A 30 -11.36 -3.70 3.99
N ASP A 31 -11.87 -3.51 5.21
CA ASP A 31 -11.14 -3.80 6.45
C ASP A 31 -10.96 -5.32 6.75
N GLU A 32 -11.55 -6.21 5.96
CA GLU A 32 -11.44 -7.66 6.22
C GLU A 32 -10.03 -8.20 5.96
N LYS A 33 -9.38 -7.68 4.91
CA LYS A 33 -8.04 -8.10 4.46
C LYS A 33 -7.03 -6.96 4.41
N ASN A 34 -7.40 -5.80 4.96
CA ASN A 34 -6.53 -4.65 5.02
C ASN A 34 -6.46 -4.17 6.46
N GLN A 35 -5.30 -3.64 6.83
CA GLN A 35 -5.09 -2.97 8.10
C GLN A 35 -5.05 -1.47 7.84
N VAL A 36 -5.90 -0.73 8.54
CA VAL A 36 -5.89 0.73 8.55
C VAL A 36 -5.09 1.21 9.75
N LEU A 37 -4.01 1.95 9.50
CA LEU A 37 -3.23 2.61 10.53
C LEU A 37 -3.55 4.11 10.51
N GLY A 38 -4.06 4.64 11.62
CA GLY A 38 -4.50 6.04 11.74
C GLY A 38 -6.02 6.19 11.61
N ASP A 39 -6.46 7.42 11.37
CA ASP A 39 -7.88 7.80 11.33
C ASP A 39 -8.14 8.88 10.27
N ARG A 40 -9.40 9.31 10.13
CA ARG A 40 -9.78 10.33 9.14
C ARG A 40 -9.38 11.76 9.53
N ASP A 41 -9.10 12.01 10.80
CA ASP A 41 -8.78 13.34 11.31
C ASP A 41 -7.29 13.66 11.14
N THR A 42 -6.43 12.64 11.30
CA THR A 42 -4.97 12.75 11.17
C THR A 42 -4.43 12.17 9.86
N GLY A 43 -5.25 11.40 9.15
CA GLY A 43 -4.86 10.64 7.98
C GLY A 43 -4.59 9.18 8.32
N TYR A 44 -4.78 8.30 7.34
CA TYR A 44 -4.60 6.87 7.53
C TYR A 44 -3.87 6.22 6.35
N ILE A 45 -3.20 5.12 6.64
CA ILE A 45 -2.50 4.27 5.67
C ILE A 45 -3.22 2.92 5.62
N ILE A 46 -3.49 2.45 4.41
CA ILE A 46 -4.06 1.13 4.17
C ILE A 46 -2.94 0.17 3.80
N ILE A 47 -2.85 -0.94 4.54
CA ILE A 47 -1.86 -1.98 4.30
C ILE A 47 -2.59 -3.30 4.01
N PRO A 48 -2.51 -3.83 2.77
CA PRO A 48 -2.98 -5.18 2.49
C PRO A 48 -2.25 -6.19 3.36
N THR A 49 -2.98 -6.98 4.14
CA THR A 49 -2.37 -8.00 5.00
C THR A 49 -3.23 -9.25 5.10
N LYS A 50 -2.56 -10.41 5.11
CA LYS A 50 -3.23 -11.69 5.39
C LYS A 50 -3.41 -11.94 6.89
N LEU A 51 -2.63 -11.27 7.74
CA LEU A 51 -2.70 -11.34 9.20
C LEU A 51 -2.97 -9.97 9.79
N LYS A 52 -4.02 -9.82 10.61
CA LYS A 52 -4.16 -8.65 11.47
C LYS A 52 -3.06 -8.71 12.52
N LEU A 53 -2.04 -7.86 12.41
CA LEU A 53 -1.04 -7.70 13.47
C LEU A 53 -1.77 -7.16 14.71
N ARG A 54 -1.80 -7.95 15.79
CA ARG A 54 -2.29 -7.46 17.09
C ARG A 54 -1.34 -6.38 17.57
N ALA A 55 -1.83 -5.15 17.68
CA ALA A 55 -1.13 -4.02 18.28
C ALA A 55 -0.97 -4.22 19.80
N SER A 56 -0.08 -5.13 20.21
CA SER A 56 0.33 -5.28 21.61
C SER A 56 1.85 -5.31 21.78
N ILE A 57 2.59 -4.73 20.83
CA ILE A 57 4.04 -4.52 20.95
C ILE A 57 4.36 -3.11 20.47
N PHE A 58 3.88 -2.11 21.21
CA PHE A 58 4.52 -0.80 21.41
C PHE A 58 4.12 -0.33 22.81
#